data_AF-A0A3D0GX66-F1
#
_entry.id   AF-A0A3D0GX66-F1
#
_cell.length_a   1.000
_cell.length_b   1.000
_cell.length_c   1.000
_cell.angle_alpha   90.00
_cell.angle_beta   90.00
_cell.angle_gamma   90.00
#
_symmetry.space_group_name_H-M   'P 1'
#
loop_
_entity.id
_entity.type
_entity.pdbx_description
1 polymer ?
#
loop_
_entity_poly.entity_id
_entity_poly.type
_entity_poly.pdbx_seq_one_letter_code
_entity_poly.pdbx_strand_id
1 'polypeptide(L)'
;MLVLKKKKNKGFTLVELIVAIAVLALLITAVVTIMGHESAVLKKSEADISVQTSAQETYNDISDMLMQATYIRIVGYVMEDGSEIEFPKKTAGESYSGTAPKLLAYSKKSELIADDLSFVDYAYKNNGSYKYLKRSSTNDDVTKTEYSKLYLYRIYVDYKVPYEAAYDSDGKNADGEAVPAGTEKDTCSAVIIFDANRIYITKTYEYMDKLDADFGSGSEAERDACLYTSKLNYLRNGTVCYSAAIATVDAENQSIGLELRFLDNKMTYTVSGITNVKNSYVFFDPK
;
A
#
# COMPACT_ATOMS: atom_id res chain seq x y z
N MET A 1 78.90 -27.04 37.30
CA MET A 1 79.22 -26.68 35.90
C MET A 1 77.89 -26.41 35.19
N LEU A 2 77.55 -25.15 34.96
CA LEU A 2 76.24 -24.73 34.44
C LEU A 2 76.41 -24.37 32.96
N VAL A 3 75.89 -25.23 32.06
CA VAL A 3 75.94 -25.00 30.62
C VAL A 3 74.89 -23.95 30.27
N LEU A 4 75.32 -22.70 30.07
CA LEU A 4 74.49 -21.65 29.50
C LEU A 4 74.19 -22.00 28.03
N LYS A 5 72.98 -22.53 27.76
CA LYS A 5 72.43 -22.64 26.40
C LYS A 5 72.32 -21.22 25.81
N LYS A 6 73.26 -20.84 24.94
CA LYS A 6 73.16 -19.63 24.12
C LYS A 6 71.87 -19.70 23.28
N LYS A 7 70.88 -18.83 23.58
CA LYS A 7 69.73 -18.60 22.71
C LYS A 7 70.24 -18.03 21.38
N LYS A 8 70.12 -18.80 20.30
CA LYS A 8 70.33 -18.31 18.93
C LYS A 8 69.10 -17.49 18.54
N ASN A 9 69.14 -16.19 18.78
CA ASN A 9 68.17 -15.28 18.18
C ASN A 9 68.54 -15.16 16.69
N LYS A 10 67.92 -15.98 15.83
CA LYS A 10 67.94 -15.74 14.38
C LYS A 10 67.12 -14.46 14.15
N GLY A 11 67.80 -13.34 13.96
CA GLY A 11 67.15 -12.12 13.49
C GLY A 11 66.62 -12.35 12.07
N PHE A 12 65.47 -11.75 11.76
CA PHE A 12 64.93 -11.77 10.41
C PHE A 12 65.86 -11.02 9.47
N THR A 13 66.03 -11.56 8.26
CA THR A 13 66.72 -10.85 7.18
C THR A 13 65.81 -9.72 6.66
N LEU A 14 66.42 -8.69 6.07
CA LEU A 14 65.68 -7.55 5.51
C LEU A 14 64.70 -7.98 4.40
N VAL A 15 65.07 -9.01 3.62
CA VAL A 15 64.22 -9.57 2.56
C VAL A 15 62.99 -10.27 3.14
N GLU A 16 63.16 -11.11 4.17
CA GLU A 16 62.03 -11.77 4.85
C GLU A 16 61.06 -10.76 5.45
N LEU A 17 61.56 -9.65 6.00
CA LEU A 17 60.74 -8.58 6.54
C LEU A 17 59.89 -7.89 5.44
N ILE A 18 60.50 -7.56 4.31
CA ILE A 18 59.79 -6.90 3.19
C ILE A 18 58.74 -7.83 2.59
N VAL A 19 59.07 -9.12 2.40
CA VAL A 19 58.12 -10.10 1.88
C VAL A 19 56.95 -10.29 2.86
N ALA A 20 57.23 -10.39 4.16
CA ALA A 20 56.18 -10.51 5.17
C ALA A 20 55.24 -9.30 5.16
N ILE A 21 55.77 -8.07 5.11
CA ILE A 21 54.95 -6.85 5.06
C ILE A 21 54.13 -6.79 3.77
N ALA A 22 54.70 -7.18 2.62
CA ALA A 22 54.00 -7.19 1.34
C ALA A 22 52.81 -8.17 1.33
N VAL A 23 52.99 -9.39 1.83
CA VAL A 23 51.91 -10.38 1.94
C VAL A 23 50.84 -9.92 2.92
N LEU A 24 51.24 -9.37 4.07
CA LEU A 24 50.31 -8.92 5.10
C LEU A 24 49.49 -7.71 4.64
N ALA A 25 50.11 -6.76 3.92
CA ALA A 25 49.42 -5.63 3.29
C ALA A 25 48.40 -6.10 2.24
N LEU A 26 48.75 -7.11 1.43
CA LEU A 26 47.86 -7.68 0.43
C LEU A 26 46.65 -8.36 1.10
N LEU A 27 46.87 -9.13 2.17
CA LEU A 27 45.81 -9.79 2.92
C LEU A 27 44.84 -8.80 3.57
N ILE A 28 45.34 -7.74 4.21
CA ILE A 28 44.49 -6.69 4.80
C ILE A 28 43.67 -6.01 3.71
N THR A 29 44.29 -5.67 2.57
CA THR A 29 43.60 -5.01 1.45
C THR A 29 42.47 -5.89 0.89
N ALA A 30 42.71 -7.20 0.74
CA ALA A 30 41.69 -8.15 0.31
C ALA A 30 40.51 -8.22 1.30
N VAL A 31 40.78 -8.32 2.60
CA VAL A 31 39.73 -8.40 3.64
C VAL A 31 38.90 -7.11 3.69
N VAL A 32 39.53 -5.94 3.66
CA VAL A 32 38.81 -4.65 3.66
C VAL A 32 37.93 -4.50 2.42
N THR A 33 38.40 -4.97 1.26
CA THR A 33 37.63 -4.93 0.02
C THR A 33 36.40 -5.85 0.09
N ILE A 34 36.56 -7.07 0.63
CA ILE A 34 35.45 -8.03 0.82
C ILE A 34 34.42 -7.46 1.79
N MET A 35 34.86 -6.97 2.96
CA MET A 35 33.97 -6.39 3.96
C MET A 35 33.24 -5.14 3.45
N GLY A 36 33.92 -4.30 2.67
CA GLY A 36 33.33 -3.13 2.04
C GLY A 36 32.24 -3.49 1.02
N HIS A 37 32.48 -4.54 0.22
CA HIS A 37 31.50 -5.04 -0.74
C HIS A 37 30.30 -5.70 -0.06
N GLU A 38 30.53 -6.61 0.89
CA GLU A 38 29.47 -7.29 1.64
C GLU A 38 28.60 -6.30 2.40
N SER A 39 29.17 -5.28 3.02
CA SER A 39 28.39 -4.24 3.72
C SER A 39 27.46 -3.47 2.78
N ALA A 40 27.88 -3.17 1.55
CA ALA A 40 27.05 -2.51 0.55
C ALA A 40 25.94 -3.44 0.03
N VAL A 41 26.25 -4.72 -0.16
CA VAL A 41 25.28 -5.75 -0.57
C VAL A 41 24.24 -5.99 0.52
N LEU A 42 24.65 -6.10 1.78
CA LEU A 42 23.77 -6.29 2.93
C LEU A 42 22.80 -5.11 3.08
N LYS A 43 23.28 -3.86 3.02
CA LYS A 43 22.40 -2.68 3.08
C LYS A 43 21.36 -2.66 1.97
N LYS A 44 21.73 -3.10 0.76
CA LYS A 44 20.77 -3.22 -0.34
C LYS A 44 19.74 -4.31 -0.06
N SER A 45 20.20 -5.47 0.41
CA SER A 45 19.34 -6.59 0.79
C SER A 45 18.36 -6.21 1.90
N GLU A 46 18.81 -5.48 2.92
CA GLU A 46 17.96 -4.98 4.00
C GLU A 46 16.90 -4.00 3.49
N ALA A 47 17.28 -3.09 2.58
CA ALA A 47 16.32 -2.18 1.94
C ALA A 47 15.28 -2.96 1.12
N ASP A 48 15.69 -3.98 0.36
CA ASP A 48 14.81 -4.85 -0.43
C ASP A 48 13.79 -5.56 0.46
N ILE A 49 14.27 -6.21 1.52
CA ILE A 49 13.43 -6.91 2.49
C ILE A 49 12.45 -5.92 3.13
N SER A 50 12.92 -4.72 3.51
CA SER A 50 12.08 -3.71 4.14
C SER A 50 10.95 -3.22 3.22
N VAL A 51 11.17 -3.14 1.90
CA VAL A 51 10.12 -2.79 0.93
C VAL A 51 9.13 -3.93 0.77
N GLN A 52 9.63 -5.16 0.62
CA GLN A 52 8.79 -6.35 0.49
C GLN A 52 7.89 -6.57 1.70
N THR A 53 8.46 -6.47 2.91
CA THR A 53 7.72 -6.61 4.17
C THR A 53 6.63 -5.54 4.27
N SER A 54 6.99 -4.26 4.08
CA SER A 54 6.00 -3.17 4.15
C SER A 54 4.89 -3.34 3.11
N ALA A 55 5.22 -3.80 1.91
CA ALA A 55 4.21 -4.06 0.88
C ALA A 55 3.27 -5.20 1.26
N GLN A 56 3.80 -6.31 1.79
CA GLN A 56 2.98 -7.46 2.18
C GLN A 56 2.09 -7.14 3.39
N GLU A 57 2.61 -6.44 4.39
CA GLU A 57 1.84 -5.98 5.56
C GLU A 57 0.70 -5.04 5.12
N THR A 58 1.03 -4.02 4.30
CA THR A 58 0.02 -3.09 3.78
C THR A 58 -1.07 -3.80 2.99
N TYR A 59 -0.69 -4.75 2.13
CA TYR A 59 -1.66 -5.52 1.37
C TYR A 59 -2.55 -6.37 2.27
N ASN A 60 -1.97 -7.09 3.23
CA ASN A 60 -2.71 -7.96 4.13
C ASN A 60 -3.73 -7.17 4.96
N ASP A 61 -3.34 -6.03 5.54
CA ASP A 61 -4.23 -5.22 6.36
C ASP A 61 -5.37 -4.61 5.55
N ILE A 62 -5.08 -4.09 4.35
CA ILE A 62 -6.13 -3.58 3.45
C ILE A 62 -7.05 -4.72 3.01
N SER A 63 -6.50 -5.87 2.64
CA SER A 63 -7.29 -7.05 2.26
C SER A 63 -8.18 -7.54 3.41
N ASP A 64 -7.70 -7.54 4.65
CA ASP A 64 -8.47 -7.99 5.80
C ASP A 64 -9.62 -7.04 6.13
N MET A 65 -9.41 -5.72 5.99
CA MET A 65 -10.49 -4.74 6.10
C MET A 65 -11.53 -4.92 4.99
N LEU A 66 -11.09 -5.05 3.73
CA LEU A 66 -11.99 -5.28 2.59
C LEU A 66 -12.79 -6.58 2.74
N MET A 67 -12.15 -7.66 3.20
CA MET A 67 -12.80 -8.97 3.38
C MET A 67 -13.95 -8.91 4.40
N GLN A 68 -13.83 -8.06 5.42
CA GLN A 68 -14.82 -7.90 6.50
C GLN A 68 -15.86 -6.80 6.23
N ALA A 69 -15.72 -6.10 5.11
CA ALA A 69 -16.55 -4.96 4.78
C ALA A 69 -18.04 -5.31 4.73
N THR A 70 -18.85 -4.46 5.36
CA THR A 70 -20.30 -4.38 5.17
C THR A 70 -20.67 -3.30 4.16
N TYR A 71 -19.86 -2.27 4.01
CA TYR A 71 -19.99 -1.22 3.00
C TYR A 71 -18.62 -0.90 2.41
N ILE A 72 -18.59 -0.63 1.10
CA ILE A 72 -17.39 -0.17 0.40
C ILE A 72 -17.77 0.98 -0.52
N ARG A 73 -16.97 2.04 -0.47
CA ARG A 73 -16.94 3.09 -1.49
C ARG A 73 -15.51 3.31 -1.96
N ILE A 74 -15.29 3.28 -3.28
CA ILE A 74 -13.97 3.40 -3.89
C ILE A 74 -13.91 4.69 -4.69
N VAL A 75 -12.93 5.54 -4.40
CA VAL A 75 -12.64 6.76 -5.15
C VAL A 75 -11.28 6.60 -5.81
N GLY A 76 -11.25 6.76 -7.14
CA GLY A 76 -10.02 6.57 -7.90
C GLY A 76 -10.06 7.24 -9.27
N TYR A 77 -8.89 7.39 -9.85
CA TYR A 77 -8.70 7.91 -11.19
C TYR A 77 -8.83 6.78 -12.21
N VAL A 78 -9.53 7.05 -13.32
CA VAL A 78 -9.74 6.09 -14.40
C VAL A 78 -9.40 6.72 -15.73
N MET A 79 -8.81 5.93 -16.63
CA MET A 79 -8.54 6.32 -18.00
C MET A 79 -9.75 6.12 -18.89
N GLU A 80 -10.12 7.15 -19.65
CA GLU A 80 -11.28 7.10 -20.56
C GLU A 80 -11.04 6.18 -21.77
N ASP A 81 -9.80 6.13 -22.25
CA ASP A 81 -9.38 5.25 -23.35
C ASP A 81 -9.08 3.81 -22.88
N GLY A 82 -9.12 3.56 -21.57
CA GLY A 82 -8.72 2.30 -20.96
C GLY A 82 -7.22 2.01 -21.06
N SER A 83 -6.40 3.02 -21.33
CA SER A 83 -4.94 2.93 -21.24
C SER A 83 -4.49 2.73 -19.80
N GLU A 84 -3.25 2.26 -19.62
CA GLU A 84 -2.66 2.10 -18.31
C GLU A 84 -1.63 3.21 -18.05
N ILE A 85 -1.64 3.73 -16.82
CA ILE A 85 -0.56 4.54 -16.29
C ILE A 85 0.65 3.65 -16.02
N GLU A 86 1.75 3.92 -16.72
CA GLU A 86 3.04 3.31 -16.45
C GLU A 86 3.80 4.06 -15.36
N PHE A 87 4.04 3.40 -14.23
CA PHE A 87 4.81 3.97 -13.13
C PHE A 87 6.32 3.78 -13.32
N PRO A 88 7.13 4.77 -12.94
CA PRO A 88 8.58 4.74 -13.12
C PRO A 88 9.23 3.67 -12.23
N LYS A 89 10.27 3.00 -12.74
CA LYS A 89 10.96 1.92 -11.99
C LYS A 89 12.14 2.39 -11.15
N LYS A 90 12.58 3.63 -11.32
CA LYS A 90 13.83 4.14 -10.73
C LYS A 90 13.63 5.31 -9.79
N THR A 91 12.67 6.18 -10.09
CA THR A 91 12.44 7.40 -9.32
C THR A 91 10.95 7.66 -9.22
N ALA A 92 10.42 7.75 -8.00
CA ALA A 92 9.02 8.08 -7.77
C ALA A 92 8.76 9.57 -8.02
N GLY A 93 7.55 9.91 -8.44
CA GLY A 93 7.12 11.30 -8.60
C GLY A 93 7.55 11.96 -9.91
N GLU A 94 7.92 11.17 -10.92
CA GLU A 94 8.11 11.68 -12.29
C GLU A 94 6.82 12.33 -12.83
N SER A 95 6.98 13.22 -13.79
CA SER A 95 5.84 13.89 -14.43
C SER A 95 5.10 12.92 -15.34
N TYR A 96 3.78 12.86 -15.18
CA TYR A 96 2.90 12.11 -16.07
C TYR A 96 2.61 12.95 -17.33
N SER A 97 2.84 12.37 -18.51
CA SER A 97 2.73 13.04 -19.81
C SER A 97 1.56 12.56 -20.68
N GLY A 98 0.72 11.65 -20.17
CA GLY A 98 -0.44 11.13 -20.89
C GLY A 98 -1.72 11.93 -20.65
N THR A 99 -2.83 11.42 -21.19
CA THR A 99 -4.18 11.99 -21.00
C THR A 99 -4.55 11.97 -19.53
N ALA A 100 -4.98 13.11 -18.98
CA ALA A 100 -5.34 13.19 -17.57
C ALA A 100 -6.50 12.23 -17.25
N PRO A 101 -6.32 11.28 -16.30
CA PRO A 101 -7.39 10.38 -15.90
C PRO A 101 -8.48 11.14 -15.13
N LYS A 102 -9.71 10.64 -15.21
CA LYS A 102 -10.87 11.23 -14.55
C LYS A 102 -11.04 10.64 -13.14
N LEU A 103 -11.19 11.50 -12.14
CA LEU A 103 -11.53 11.09 -10.78
C LEU A 103 -13.00 10.69 -10.70
N LEU A 104 -13.28 9.47 -10.24
CA LEU A 104 -14.61 8.92 -10.10
C LEU A 104 -14.75 8.20 -8.76
N ALA A 105 -15.97 8.15 -8.26
CA ALA A 105 -16.34 7.43 -7.04
C ALA A 105 -17.36 6.34 -7.37
N TYR A 106 -17.24 5.21 -6.69
CA TYR A 106 -18.06 4.03 -6.88
C TYR A 106 -18.61 3.53 -5.56
N SER A 107 -19.92 3.27 -5.51
CA SER A 107 -20.59 2.66 -4.36
C SER A 107 -21.70 1.71 -4.82
N LYS A 108 -22.34 1.00 -3.88
CA LYS A 108 -23.54 0.22 -4.19
C LYS A 108 -24.70 1.17 -4.52
N LYS A 109 -25.67 0.66 -5.29
CA LYS A 109 -26.71 1.49 -5.90
C LYS A 109 -27.68 2.13 -4.90
N SER A 110 -28.03 1.46 -3.80
CA SER A 110 -28.85 2.04 -2.73
C SER A 110 -28.18 3.15 -1.92
N GLU A 111 -26.85 3.21 -1.94
CA GLU A 111 -26.03 4.17 -1.16
C GLU A 111 -25.17 5.04 -2.09
N LEU A 112 -25.74 5.40 -3.24
CA LEU A 112 -25.13 6.39 -4.13
C LEU A 112 -25.18 7.77 -3.48
N ILE A 113 -24.01 8.37 -3.33
CA ILE A 113 -23.87 9.80 -3.08
C ILE A 113 -23.95 10.49 -4.45
N ALA A 114 -24.39 11.75 -4.49
CA ALA A 114 -24.49 12.51 -5.73
C ALA A 114 -23.18 12.40 -6.56
N ASP A 115 -23.33 12.15 -7.87
CA ASP A 115 -22.25 11.91 -8.86
C ASP A 115 -21.46 10.60 -8.75
N ASP A 116 -21.66 9.80 -7.70
CA ASP A 116 -21.09 8.46 -7.61
C ASP A 116 -21.69 7.53 -8.70
N LEU A 117 -20.89 6.56 -9.13
CA LEU A 117 -21.28 5.53 -10.09
C LEU A 117 -21.55 4.21 -9.37
N SER A 118 -22.53 3.44 -9.84
CA SER A 118 -22.84 2.16 -9.22
C SER A 118 -21.88 1.05 -9.68
N PHE A 119 -21.53 0.15 -8.77
CA PHE A 119 -20.79 -1.07 -9.12
C PHE A 119 -21.58 -1.98 -10.08
N VAL A 120 -22.90 -2.10 -9.85
CA VAL A 120 -23.81 -3.00 -10.59
C VAL A 120 -24.14 -2.56 -12.01
N ASP A 121 -24.12 -1.24 -12.31
CA ASP A 121 -24.38 -0.76 -13.67
C ASP A 121 -23.09 -0.72 -14.52
N TYR A 122 -22.01 -1.34 -14.02
CA TYR A 122 -20.66 -1.39 -14.60
C TYR A 122 -20.14 -0.02 -15.05
N ALA A 123 -20.51 1.01 -14.27
CA ALA A 123 -20.37 2.43 -14.54
C ALA A 123 -21.09 2.89 -15.81
N TYR A 124 -22.09 3.77 -15.74
CA TYR A 124 -22.35 4.62 -16.92
C TYR A 124 -23.04 5.93 -16.62
N LYS A 125 -22.85 6.90 -17.51
CA LYS A 125 -23.96 7.73 -17.99
C LYS A 125 -23.77 8.06 -19.46
N ASN A 126 -24.82 7.86 -20.25
CA ASN A 126 -24.74 7.92 -21.70
C ASN A 126 -25.68 9.00 -22.25
N ASN A 127 -25.11 10.18 -22.50
CA ASN A 127 -25.10 10.76 -23.84
C ASN A 127 -23.75 11.47 -23.99
N GLY A 128 -22.71 10.63 -23.96
CA GLY A 128 -21.35 10.90 -24.43
C GLY A 128 -20.24 11.03 -23.38
N SER A 129 -19.72 10.03 -22.66
CA SER A 129 -19.92 8.58 -22.53
C SER A 129 -19.10 8.16 -21.30
N TYR A 130 -19.58 7.23 -20.48
CA TYR A 130 -18.83 6.73 -19.32
C TYR A 130 -19.10 5.21 -19.17
N LYS A 131 -18.07 4.34 -19.13
CA LYS A 131 -18.12 2.88 -18.79
C LYS A 131 -16.72 2.42 -18.33
N TYR A 132 -16.56 2.02 -17.07
CA TYR A 132 -15.26 2.08 -16.36
C TYR A 132 -15.01 0.98 -15.33
N LEU A 133 -15.88 0.00 -15.23
CA LEU A 133 -15.57 -1.18 -14.41
C LEU A 133 -15.40 -2.41 -15.28
N LYS A 134 -16.18 -2.55 -16.36
CA LYS A 134 -16.16 -3.71 -17.24
C LYS A 134 -16.25 -3.25 -18.70
N ARG A 135 -15.27 -3.64 -19.51
CA ARG A 135 -15.25 -3.46 -20.97
C ARG A 135 -15.30 -4.84 -21.63
N SER A 136 -16.23 -5.02 -22.56
CA SER A 136 -16.26 -6.22 -23.40
C SER A 136 -15.72 -5.87 -24.78
N SER A 137 -14.72 -6.61 -25.25
CA SER A 137 -14.25 -6.56 -26.63
C SER A 137 -14.55 -7.90 -27.30
N THR A 138 -15.00 -7.86 -28.55
CA THR A 138 -15.27 -9.06 -29.35
C THR A 138 -14.31 -9.05 -30.54
N ASN A 139 -13.43 -10.04 -30.60
CA ASN A 139 -12.61 -10.32 -31.78
C ASN A 139 -12.81 -11.79 -32.16
N ASP A 140 -13.15 -12.06 -33.42
CA ASP A 140 -13.27 -13.41 -34.00
C ASP A 140 -14.03 -14.41 -33.10
N ASP A 141 -15.28 -14.07 -32.74
CA ASP A 141 -16.19 -14.87 -31.88
C ASP A 141 -15.73 -15.12 -30.43
N VAL A 142 -14.62 -14.52 -30.00
CA VAL A 142 -14.18 -14.53 -28.59
C VAL A 142 -14.53 -13.20 -27.93
N THR A 143 -15.46 -13.23 -26.98
CA THR A 143 -15.74 -12.08 -26.11
C THR A 143 -14.76 -12.07 -24.94
N LYS A 144 -13.87 -11.08 -24.90
CA LYS A 144 -13.00 -10.82 -23.75
C LYS A 144 -13.63 -9.74 -22.87
N THR A 145 -13.78 -10.07 -21.60
CA THR A 145 -14.17 -9.12 -20.56
C THR A 145 -12.91 -8.64 -19.86
N GLU A 146 -12.68 -7.33 -19.87
CA GLU A 146 -11.58 -6.67 -19.17
C GLU A 146 -12.16 -5.74 -18.10
N TYR A 147 -11.60 -5.81 -16.89
CA TYR A 147 -11.92 -4.87 -15.82
C TYR A 147 -11.00 -3.66 -15.91
N SER A 148 -11.55 -2.46 -15.81
CA SER A 148 -10.73 -1.25 -15.86
C SER A 148 -9.95 -1.08 -14.55
N LYS A 149 -8.76 -0.49 -14.67
CA LYS A 149 -7.90 -0.18 -13.52
C LYS A 149 -8.31 1.14 -12.90
N LEU A 150 -8.62 1.10 -11.60
CA LEU A 150 -8.89 2.27 -10.77
C LEU A 150 -7.59 2.64 -10.03
N TYR A 151 -7.00 3.79 -10.33
CA TYR A 151 -5.86 4.30 -9.57
C TYR A 151 -6.38 4.96 -8.30
N LEU A 152 -6.22 4.27 -7.18
CA LEU A 152 -6.88 4.58 -5.93
C LEU A 152 -6.46 5.95 -5.39
N TYR A 153 -7.46 6.72 -4.99
CA TYR A 153 -7.31 7.95 -4.21
C TYR A 153 -7.76 7.71 -2.78
N ARG A 154 -8.97 7.15 -2.60
CA ARG A 154 -9.51 6.78 -1.28
C ARG A 154 -10.35 5.51 -1.36
N ILE A 155 -10.34 4.72 -0.30
CA ILE A 155 -11.32 3.65 -0.08
C ILE A 155 -11.96 3.88 1.27
N TYR A 156 -13.29 3.86 1.30
CA TYR A 156 -14.09 3.87 2.52
C TYR A 156 -14.59 2.46 2.75
N VAL A 157 -14.40 1.96 3.96
CA VAL A 157 -14.79 0.60 4.35
C VAL A 157 -15.44 0.65 5.72
N ASP A 158 -16.68 0.19 5.80
CA ASP A 158 -17.33 0.02 7.10
C ASP A 158 -17.39 -1.47 7.42
N TYR A 159 -17.10 -1.82 8.66
CA TYR A 159 -17.19 -3.20 9.14
C TYR A 159 -17.55 -3.25 10.62
N LYS A 160 -18.02 -4.41 11.07
CA LYS A 160 -18.47 -4.60 12.46
C LYS A 160 -17.35 -5.14 13.34
N VAL A 161 -17.18 -4.55 14.52
CA VAL A 161 -16.22 -4.96 15.55
C VAL A 161 -16.93 -5.27 16.87
N PRO A 162 -16.36 -6.06 17.79
CA PRO A 162 -16.91 -6.22 19.13
C PRO A 162 -16.96 -4.87 19.86
N TYR A 163 -18.05 -4.60 20.58
CA TYR A 163 -18.18 -3.41 21.39
C TYR A 163 -17.52 -3.59 22.77
N GLU A 164 -16.75 -2.61 23.20
CA GLU A 164 -16.07 -2.59 24.50
C GLU A 164 -16.26 -1.23 25.18
N ALA A 165 -17.06 -1.20 26.25
CA ALA A 165 -17.40 0.03 26.99
C ALA A 165 -16.19 0.77 27.61
N ALA A 166 -15.01 0.14 27.71
CA ALA A 166 -13.79 0.80 28.16
C ALA A 166 -13.34 1.91 27.20
N TYR A 167 -13.63 1.73 25.91
CA TYR A 167 -13.24 2.60 24.82
C TYR A 167 -14.31 3.62 24.43
N ASP A 168 -15.45 3.61 25.11
CA ASP A 168 -16.50 4.61 24.99
C ASP A 168 -16.25 5.73 26.02
N SER A 169 -16.14 6.98 25.57
CA SER A 169 -15.91 8.12 26.45
C SER A 169 -17.18 8.58 27.17
N ASP A 170 -18.31 8.63 26.47
CA ASP A 170 -19.48 9.44 26.85
C ASP A 170 -20.81 8.64 26.87
N GLY A 171 -20.79 7.35 26.54
CA GLY A 171 -21.99 6.54 26.46
C GLY A 171 -22.83 6.83 25.22
N LYS A 172 -22.28 7.52 24.22
CA LYS A 172 -23.03 8.15 23.11
C LYS A 172 -22.25 8.17 21.81
N ASN A 173 -22.97 8.15 20.68
CA ASN A 173 -22.38 8.40 19.36
C ASN A 173 -22.22 9.89 19.05
N ALA A 174 -21.63 10.19 17.89
CA ALA A 174 -21.40 11.56 17.40
C ALA A 174 -22.68 12.40 17.24
N ASP A 175 -23.83 11.75 17.03
CA ASP A 175 -25.15 12.39 16.93
C ASP A 175 -25.81 12.63 18.31
N GLY A 176 -25.14 12.23 19.39
CA GLY A 176 -25.60 12.38 20.78
C GLY A 176 -26.58 11.31 21.24
N GLU A 177 -26.78 10.25 20.45
CA GLU A 177 -27.61 9.11 20.78
C GLU A 177 -26.88 8.17 21.74
N ALA A 178 -27.55 7.71 22.78
CA ALA A 178 -26.95 6.82 23.77
C ALA A 178 -26.74 5.41 23.23
N VAL A 179 -25.65 4.75 23.67
CA VAL A 179 -25.38 3.34 23.36
C VAL A 179 -26.59 2.49 23.80
N PRO A 180 -27.25 1.77 22.87
CA PRO A 180 -28.37 0.93 23.21
C PRO A 180 -27.98 -0.17 24.21
N ALA A 181 -28.88 -0.47 25.15
CA ALA A 181 -28.65 -1.56 26.11
C ALA A 181 -28.55 -2.91 25.39
N GLY A 182 -27.47 -3.66 25.64
CA GLY A 182 -27.20 -4.94 24.99
C GLY A 182 -26.45 -4.84 23.65
N THR A 183 -25.82 -3.70 23.36
CA THR A 183 -24.94 -3.56 22.20
C THR A 183 -23.72 -4.48 22.33
N GLU A 184 -23.61 -5.47 21.42
CA GLU A 184 -22.49 -6.41 21.37
C GLU A 184 -21.45 -6.02 20.30
N LYS A 185 -21.83 -5.20 19.33
CA LYS A 185 -21.01 -4.83 18.19
C LYS A 185 -21.10 -3.35 17.91
N ASP A 186 -19.98 -2.79 17.51
CA ASP A 186 -19.83 -1.41 17.06
C ASP A 186 -19.54 -1.37 15.55
N THR A 187 -19.77 -0.22 14.92
CA THR A 187 -19.41 0.05 13.53
C THR A 187 -18.08 0.77 13.49
N CYS A 188 -17.09 0.17 12.83
CA CYS A 188 -15.83 0.85 12.50
C CYS A 188 -15.90 1.31 11.04
N SER A 189 -15.72 2.62 10.83
CA SER A 189 -15.59 3.26 9.53
C SER A 189 -14.13 3.59 9.28
N ALA A 190 -13.51 2.84 8.36
CA ALA A 190 -12.11 3.01 7.99
C ALA A 190 -11.98 3.75 6.65
N VAL A 191 -11.04 4.71 6.60
CA VAL A 191 -10.70 5.42 5.36
C VAL A 191 -9.24 5.17 5.04
N ILE A 192 -9.00 4.56 3.88
CA ILE A 192 -7.66 4.33 3.33
C ILE A 192 -7.40 5.44 2.33
N ILE A 193 -6.36 6.23 2.56
CA ILE A 193 -6.05 7.42 1.76
C ILE A 193 -4.70 7.21 1.09
N PHE A 194 -4.70 7.35 -0.24
CA PHE A 194 -3.52 7.23 -1.07
C PHE A 194 -3.08 8.64 -1.50
N ASP A 195 -1.96 9.10 -0.95
CA ASP A 195 -1.41 10.44 -1.21
C ASP A 195 0.06 10.31 -1.63
N ALA A 196 0.28 10.38 -2.95
CA ALA A 196 1.59 10.18 -3.56
C ALA A 196 2.24 8.85 -3.10
N ASN A 197 3.39 8.92 -2.42
CA ASN A 197 4.10 7.77 -1.91
C ASN A 197 3.58 7.24 -0.57
N ARG A 198 2.57 7.88 0.01
CA ARG A 198 2.08 7.59 1.36
C ARG A 198 0.70 6.95 1.33
N ILE A 199 0.50 6.01 2.24
CA ILE A 199 -0.80 5.44 2.55
C ILE A 199 -1.10 5.77 4.00
N TYR A 200 -2.28 6.34 4.21
CA TYR A 200 -2.82 6.60 5.54
C TYR A 200 -4.06 5.73 5.76
N ILE A 201 -4.22 5.22 6.97
CA ILE A 201 -5.40 4.45 7.36
C ILE A 201 -5.96 5.09 8.62
N THR A 202 -7.20 5.54 8.52
CA THR A 202 -7.91 6.19 9.63
C THR A 202 -9.12 5.38 9.98
N LYS A 203 -9.46 5.33 11.25
CA LYS A 203 -10.52 4.49 11.80
C LYS A 203 -11.33 5.33 12.75
N THR A 204 -12.63 5.33 12.55
CA THR A 204 -13.59 6.03 13.40
C THR A 204 -14.66 5.04 13.81
N TYR A 205 -15.07 5.09 15.07
CA TYR A 205 -15.98 4.15 15.68
C TYR A 205 -17.27 4.89 16.02
N GLU A 206 -18.40 4.21 15.86
CA GLU A 206 -19.71 4.82 16.15
C GLU A 206 -19.89 5.06 17.65
N TYR A 207 -19.38 4.16 18.50
CA TYR A 207 -19.46 4.28 19.96
C TYR A 207 -18.11 4.23 20.69
N MET A 208 -17.11 3.48 20.19
CA MET A 208 -15.79 3.37 20.82
C MET A 208 -14.83 4.52 20.44
N ASP A 209 -15.28 5.75 20.65
CA ASP A 209 -14.63 6.98 20.19
C ASP A 209 -13.20 7.21 20.72
N LYS A 210 -12.81 6.60 21.85
CA LYS A 210 -11.42 6.67 22.35
C LYS A 210 -10.41 5.97 21.43
N LEU A 211 -10.88 5.11 20.52
CA LEU A 211 -10.06 4.44 19.52
C LEU A 211 -10.00 5.20 18.19
N ASP A 212 -10.70 6.32 18.08
CA ASP A 212 -10.74 7.10 16.87
C ASP A 212 -9.35 7.64 16.51
N ALA A 213 -8.99 7.40 15.26
CA ALA A 213 -7.82 7.96 14.61
C ALA A 213 -8.32 8.66 13.35
N ASP A 214 -8.34 9.99 13.37
CA ASP A 214 -8.82 10.81 12.25
C ASP A 214 -7.66 11.31 11.37
N PHE A 215 -7.94 11.40 10.07
CA PHE A 215 -7.09 12.08 9.09
C PHE A 215 -7.46 13.58 9.08
N GLY A 216 -7.43 14.22 10.24
CA GLY A 216 -7.95 15.57 10.44
C GLY A 216 -6.92 16.68 10.19
N SER A 217 -7.38 17.92 10.07
CA SER A 217 -6.62 19.18 9.90
C SER A 217 -5.71 19.58 11.08
N GLY A 218 -5.26 18.58 11.83
CA GLY A 218 -4.36 18.73 12.97
C GLY A 218 -2.91 18.99 12.54
N SER A 219 -2.04 18.99 13.53
CA SER A 219 -0.60 19.10 13.34
C SER A 219 -0.03 17.98 12.46
N GLU A 220 1.13 18.19 11.84
CA GLU A 220 1.80 17.15 11.03
C GLU A 220 1.99 15.83 11.81
N ALA A 221 2.12 15.88 13.13
CA ALA A 221 2.27 14.72 14.00
C ALA A 221 1.04 13.81 14.05
N GLU A 222 -0.17 14.37 14.02
CA GLU A 222 -1.42 13.59 14.01
C GLU A 222 -1.63 12.89 12.66
N ARG A 223 -1.19 13.55 11.58
CA ARG A 223 -1.17 12.93 10.24
C ARG A 223 -0.15 11.81 10.15
N ASP A 224 1.02 11.97 10.76
CA ASP A 224 2.06 10.93 10.79
C ASP A 224 1.66 9.74 11.68
N ALA A 225 0.80 9.93 12.69
CA ALA A 225 0.26 8.83 13.49
C ALA A 225 -0.62 7.87 12.67
N CYS A 226 -1.27 8.38 11.62
CA CYS A 226 -2.08 7.59 10.70
C CYS A 226 -1.27 7.04 9.50
N LEU A 227 0.03 7.35 9.42
CA LEU A 227 0.89 6.92 8.31
C LEU A 227 1.15 5.43 8.42
N TYR A 228 0.70 4.70 7.42
CA TYR A 228 0.89 3.26 7.35
C TYR A 228 2.18 2.89 6.59
N THR A 229 2.41 3.52 5.44
CA THR A 229 3.65 3.36 4.67
C THR A 229 3.94 4.59 3.84
N SER A 230 5.23 4.82 3.51
CA SER A 230 5.71 5.95 2.71
C SER A 230 6.52 5.53 1.48
N LYS A 231 6.38 4.26 1.09
CA LYS A 231 7.19 3.61 0.05
C LYS A 231 6.42 3.33 -1.24
N LEU A 232 5.20 3.84 -1.36
CA LEU A 232 4.38 3.64 -2.55
C LEU A 232 4.99 4.40 -3.73
N ASN A 233 4.91 3.82 -4.92
CA ASN A 233 5.28 4.53 -6.13
C ASN A 233 4.17 5.51 -6.53
N TYR A 234 4.52 6.57 -7.25
CA TYR A 234 3.53 7.55 -7.70
C TYR A 234 4.05 8.37 -8.87
N LEU A 235 3.13 9.08 -9.53
CA LEU A 235 3.38 10.05 -10.59
C LEU A 235 2.73 11.38 -10.25
N ARG A 236 3.23 12.46 -10.85
CA ARG A 236 2.69 13.81 -10.69
C ARG A 236 2.16 14.37 -12.00
N ASN A 237 0.99 14.98 -11.98
CA ASN A 237 0.48 15.81 -13.06
C ASN A 237 0.13 17.19 -12.49
N GLY A 238 1.10 18.11 -12.52
CA GLY A 238 1.00 19.37 -11.80
C GLY A 238 0.86 19.15 -10.29
N THR A 239 -0.28 19.57 -9.72
CA THR A 239 -0.60 19.44 -8.29
C THR A 239 -1.23 18.08 -7.94
N VAL A 240 -1.70 17.32 -8.93
CA VAL A 240 -2.36 16.04 -8.71
C VAL A 240 -1.30 14.93 -8.68
N CYS A 241 -1.41 14.04 -7.69
CA CYS A 241 -0.58 12.85 -7.57
C CYS A 241 -1.41 11.60 -7.88
N TYR A 242 -0.88 10.72 -8.73
CA TYR A 242 -1.45 9.40 -8.98
C TYR A 242 -0.61 8.38 -8.23
N SER A 243 -1.18 7.79 -7.19
CA SER A 243 -0.54 6.73 -6.41
C SER A 243 -0.60 5.41 -7.18
N ALA A 244 0.44 4.58 -7.06
CA ALA A 244 0.52 3.28 -7.69
C ALA A 244 -0.21 2.19 -6.88
N ALA A 245 -1.38 2.53 -6.39
CA ALA A 245 -2.34 1.63 -5.79
C ALA A 245 -3.49 1.47 -6.78
N ILE A 246 -3.71 0.26 -7.24
CA ILE A 246 -4.59 -0.05 -8.37
C ILE A 246 -5.64 -1.03 -7.88
N ALA A 247 -6.91 -0.75 -8.14
CA ALA A 247 -8.01 -1.67 -7.90
C ALA A 247 -8.72 -2.07 -9.19
N THR A 248 -9.17 -3.31 -9.25
CA THR A 248 -10.10 -3.84 -10.25
C THR A 248 -11.28 -4.45 -9.53
N VAL A 249 -12.51 -4.02 -9.85
CA VAL A 249 -13.70 -4.45 -9.12
C VAL A 249 -14.53 -5.39 -10.00
N ASP A 250 -14.79 -6.58 -9.48
CA ASP A 250 -15.76 -7.51 -10.05
C ASP A 250 -16.97 -7.62 -9.11
N ALA A 251 -17.99 -6.82 -9.41
CA ALA A 251 -19.22 -6.77 -8.64
C ALA A 251 -20.07 -8.06 -8.76
N GLU A 252 -19.90 -8.85 -9.83
CA GLU A 252 -20.65 -10.10 -10.04
C GLU A 252 -20.13 -11.18 -9.08
N ASN A 253 -18.81 -11.28 -8.97
CA ASN A 253 -18.13 -12.25 -8.12
C ASN A 253 -17.82 -11.72 -6.71
N GLN A 254 -18.25 -10.49 -6.40
CA GLN A 254 -17.99 -9.81 -5.12
C GLN A 254 -16.51 -9.77 -4.74
N SER A 255 -15.67 -9.46 -5.73
CA SER A 255 -14.23 -9.48 -5.55
C SER A 255 -13.59 -8.16 -5.95
N ILE A 256 -12.54 -7.81 -5.22
CA ILE A 256 -11.68 -6.67 -5.52
C ILE A 256 -10.28 -7.23 -5.75
N GLY A 257 -9.75 -7.03 -6.94
CA GLY A 257 -8.33 -7.14 -7.20
C GLY A 257 -7.63 -5.87 -6.71
N LEU A 258 -6.61 -6.03 -5.88
CA LEU A 258 -5.77 -4.93 -5.40
C LEU A 258 -4.33 -5.19 -5.83
N GLU A 259 -3.69 -4.18 -6.41
CA GLU A 259 -2.29 -4.19 -6.80
C GLU A 259 -1.61 -2.93 -6.25
N LEU A 260 -0.62 -3.11 -5.37
CA LEU A 260 0.17 -2.02 -4.80
C LEU A 260 1.61 -2.12 -5.32
N ARG A 261 2.08 -1.06 -5.97
CA ARG A 261 3.46 -0.97 -6.48
C ARG A 261 4.28 -0.03 -5.61
N PHE A 262 5.28 -0.60 -4.97
CA PHE A 262 6.22 0.10 -4.11
C PHE A 262 7.50 0.44 -4.85
N LEU A 263 8.10 1.58 -4.50
CA LEU A 263 9.40 2.01 -4.99
C LEU A 263 10.13 2.76 -3.88
N ASP A 264 11.22 2.19 -3.40
CA ASP A 264 12.13 2.83 -2.45
C ASP A 264 13.58 2.43 -2.80
N ASN A 265 14.53 3.35 -2.65
CA ASN A 265 15.94 3.10 -2.96
C ASN A 265 16.23 2.47 -4.34
N LYS A 266 15.42 2.81 -5.37
CA LYS A 266 15.47 2.24 -6.74
C LYS A 266 15.07 0.76 -6.83
N MET A 267 14.45 0.23 -5.78
CA MET A 267 13.98 -1.13 -5.67
C MET A 267 12.46 -1.13 -5.76
N THR A 268 11.95 -1.86 -6.73
CA THR A 268 10.52 -1.98 -6.99
C THR A 268 10.00 -3.29 -6.43
N TYR A 269 8.87 -3.24 -5.74
CA TYR A 269 8.14 -4.44 -5.36
C TYR A 269 6.67 -4.25 -5.70
N THR A 270 6.03 -5.29 -6.23
CA THR A 270 4.60 -5.27 -6.53
C THR A 270 3.94 -6.41 -5.80
N VAL A 271 2.93 -6.08 -5.01
CA VAL A 271 2.05 -7.06 -4.37
C VAL A 271 0.68 -6.95 -5.03
N SER A 272 0.12 -8.07 -5.43
CA SER A 272 -1.18 -8.14 -6.07
C SER A 272 -1.94 -9.35 -5.61
N GLY A 273 -3.25 -9.21 -5.45
CA GLY A 273 -4.13 -10.34 -5.21
C GLY A 273 -5.60 -9.95 -5.29
N ILE A 274 -6.46 -10.95 -5.14
CA ILE A 274 -7.91 -10.79 -5.19
C ILE A 274 -8.45 -11.07 -3.80
N THR A 275 -9.24 -10.13 -3.30
CA THR A 275 -9.94 -10.23 -2.03
C THR A 275 -11.43 -10.38 -2.30
N ASN A 276 -12.01 -11.49 -1.85
CA ASN A 276 -13.45 -11.68 -1.86
C ASN A 276 -14.04 -11.11 -0.56
N VAL A 277 -15.07 -10.30 -0.69
CA VAL A 277 -15.80 -9.79 0.49
C VAL A 277 -16.67 -10.91 1.06
N LYS A 278 -16.74 -11.04 2.39
CA LYS A 278 -17.55 -12.08 3.03
C LYS A 278 -19.05 -11.78 2.98
N ASN A 279 -19.42 -10.50 2.92
CA ASN A 279 -20.81 -10.09 2.94
C ASN A 279 -21.39 -10.02 1.53
N SER A 280 -22.53 -10.68 1.33
CA SER A 280 -23.17 -10.85 0.03
C SER A 280 -23.82 -9.59 -0.56
N TYR A 281 -23.85 -8.46 0.15
CA TYR A 281 -24.57 -7.26 -0.30
C TYR A 281 -23.71 -5.98 -0.28
N VAL A 282 -22.40 -6.14 -0.43
CA VAL A 282 -21.46 -5.00 -0.44
C VAL A 282 -21.47 -4.26 -1.78
N PHE A 283 -21.52 -5.00 -2.90
CA PHE A 283 -21.47 -4.40 -4.24
C PHE A 283 -22.84 -4.22 -4.90
N PHE A 284 -23.85 -4.99 -4.47
CA PHE A 284 -25.19 -4.96 -5.03
C PHE A 284 -26.24 -4.97 -3.93
N ASP A 285 -27.40 -4.39 -4.24
CA ASP A 285 -28.51 -4.31 -3.30
C ASP A 285 -29.19 -5.68 -3.15
N PRO A 286 -29.70 -6.02 -1.95
CA PRO A 286 -30.54 -7.19 -1.79
C PRO A 286 -31.77 -7.08 -2.70
N LYS A 287 -32.08 -8.19 -3.38
CA LYS A 287 -33.25 -8.29 -4.27
C LYS A 287 -34.56 -8.32 -3.50
#